data_AF-A0A830E7W3-F1
#
_entry.id   AF-A0A830E7W3-F1
#
_cell.length_a   1.000
_cell.length_b   1.000
_cell.length_c   1.000
_cell.angle_alpha   90.00
_cell.angle_beta   90.00
_cell.angle_gamma   90.00
#
_symmetry.space_group_name_H-M   'P 1'
#
loop_
_entity.id
_entity.type
_entity.pdbx_description
1 polymer ?
#
loop_
_entity_poly.entity_id
_entity_poly.type
_entity_poly.pdbx_seq_one_letter_code
_entity_poly.pdbx_strand_id
1 'polypeptide(L)'
;MEIKCINCKYFRLHELHDDIGICTNKDSPYYMKMVMTEWQCPFFMELNEETDEDEFYWCSDCRTMIHKSLLPLHKGHKLVKVPYIDEESHQETYVAD
;
A
#
# COMPACT_ATOMS: atom_id res chain seq x y z
N MET A 1 -0.82 -2.76 20.15
CA MET A 1 -0.65 -1.62 19.24
C MET A 1 -1.64 -0.54 19.67
N GLU A 2 -1.17 0.70 19.86
CA GLU A 2 -2.05 1.78 20.32
C GLU A 2 -2.82 2.39 19.13
N ILE A 3 -4.15 2.44 19.24
CA ILE A 3 -5.05 3.03 18.23
C ILE A 3 -4.89 4.55 18.29
N LYS A 4 -4.11 5.13 17.38
CA LYS A 4 -3.89 6.58 17.27
C LYS A 4 -4.08 7.02 15.82
N CYS A 5 -4.67 8.20 15.61
CA CYS A 5 -4.85 8.77 14.27
C CYS A 5 -3.55 8.79 13.45
N ILE A 6 -2.40 9.06 14.07
CA ILE A 6 -1.10 9.05 13.37
C ILE A 6 -0.77 7.71 12.68
N ASN A 7 -1.31 6.59 13.18
CA ASN A 7 -1.13 5.25 12.62
C ASN A 7 -2.25 4.83 11.64
N CYS A 8 -3.19 5.73 11.34
CA CYS A 8 -4.34 5.44 10.48
C CYS A 8 -3.98 5.72 9.02
N LYS A 9 -4.37 4.82 8.11
CA LYS A 9 -4.11 5.00 6.67
C LYS A 9 -4.72 6.26 6.06
N TYR A 10 -5.80 6.74 6.68
CA TYR A 10 -6.54 7.92 6.24
C TYR A 10 -6.08 9.22 6.91
N PHE A 11 -5.07 9.18 7.78
CA PHE A 11 -4.55 10.38 8.40
C PHE A 11 -3.47 11.02 7.52
N ARG A 12 -3.48 12.35 7.47
CA ARG A 12 -2.46 13.16 6.80
C ARG A 12 -1.95 14.20 7.79
N LEU A 13 -0.68 14.11 8.16
CA LEU A 13 -0.07 15.03 9.12
C LEU A 13 -0.06 16.47 8.55
N HIS A 14 -0.19 17.46 9.42
CA HIS A 14 -0.09 18.86 9.03
C HIS A 14 1.37 19.25 8.77
N GLU A 15 1.64 20.08 7.76
CA GLU A 15 3.01 20.38 7.30
C GLU A 15 3.87 21.15 8.33
N LEU A 16 3.21 21.88 9.24
CA LEU A 16 3.87 22.76 10.22
C LEU A 16 3.74 22.29 11.67
N HIS A 17 2.90 21.27 11.94
CA HIS A 17 2.50 20.89 13.28
C HIS A 17 2.43 19.37 13.41
N ASP A 18 3.25 18.80 14.29
CA ASP A 18 3.40 17.35 14.44
C ASP A 18 2.31 16.72 15.35
N ASP A 19 1.47 17.53 15.98
CA ASP A 19 0.42 17.10 16.90
C ASP A 19 -0.98 17.08 16.25
N ILE A 20 -1.12 17.61 15.04
CA ILE A 20 -2.38 17.69 14.31
C ILE A 20 -2.25 17.20 12.86
N GLY A 21 -3.37 16.79 12.29
CA GLY A 21 -3.48 16.45 10.87
C GLY A 21 -4.91 16.43 10.40
N ILE A 22 -5.13 15.99 9.17
CA ILE A 22 -6.44 15.95 8.52
C ILE A 22 -6.88 14.50 8.36
N CYS A 23 -8.13 14.22 8.72
CA CYS A 23 -8.76 12.94 8.43
C CYS A 23 -9.31 12.92 6.99
N THR A 24 -8.87 11.95 6.19
CA THR A 24 -9.31 11.75 4.79
C THR A 24 -10.31 10.61 4.64
N ASN A 25 -10.77 10.01 5.75
CA ASN A 25 -11.76 8.94 5.74
C ASN A 25 -13.17 9.54 5.51
N LYS A 26 -13.79 9.23 4.36
CA LYS A 26 -15.12 9.73 3.99
C LYS A 26 -16.25 9.24 4.89
N ASP A 27 -16.07 8.08 5.52
CA ASP A 27 -17.05 7.48 6.44
C ASP A 27 -16.93 8.06 7.85
N SER A 28 -15.88 8.84 8.12
CA SER A 28 -15.68 9.51 9.40
C SER A 28 -16.46 10.82 9.46
N PRO A 29 -17.10 11.16 10.60
CA PRO A 29 -17.69 12.50 10.81
C PRO A 29 -16.64 13.63 10.85
N TYR A 30 -15.35 13.27 10.80
CA TYR A 30 -14.20 14.16 10.77
C TYR A 30 -13.54 14.26 9.39
N TYR A 31 -14.18 13.76 8.33
CA TYR A 31 -13.71 13.92 6.95
C TYR A 31 -13.36 15.39 6.65
N MET A 32 -12.13 15.62 6.20
CA MET A 32 -11.54 16.93 5.90
C MET A 32 -11.49 17.92 7.07
N LYS A 33 -11.56 17.43 8.32
CA LYS A 33 -11.37 18.24 9.53
C LYS A 33 -10.00 17.97 10.16
N MET A 34 -9.50 18.97 10.90
CA MET A 34 -8.30 18.82 11.72
C MET A 34 -8.59 17.95 12.95
N VAL A 35 -7.68 17.02 13.24
CA VAL A 35 -7.76 16.07 14.35
C VAL A 35 -6.37 15.89 14.98
N MET A 36 -6.32 15.57 16.27
CA MET A 36 -5.06 15.34 16.99
C MET A 36 -4.44 13.99 16.59
N THR A 37 -3.11 13.91 16.52
CA THR A 37 -2.37 12.69 16.20
C THR A 37 -2.62 11.55 17.18
N GLU A 38 -2.71 11.86 18.48
CA GLU A 38 -2.90 10.89 19.56
C GLU A 38 -4.35 10.42 19.73
N TRP A 39 -5.27 10.94 18.93
CA TRP A 39 -6.68 10.66 19.13
C TRP A 39 -7.05 9.22 18.74
N GLN A 40 -7.81 8.58 19.62
CA GLN A 40 -8.35 7.24 19.40
C GLN A 40 -9.63 7.34 18.56
N CYS A 41 -9.51 7.06 17.26
CA CYS A 41 -10.62 7.17 16.31
C CYS A 41 -11.44 5.87 16.26
N PRO A 42 -12.77 5.89 16.43
CA PRO A 42 -13.63 4.72 16.20
C PRO A 42 -13.64 4.23 14.75
N PHE A 43 -13.25 5.10 13.81
CA PHE A 43 -13.12 4.82 12.37
C PHE A 43 -11.65 4.59 11.98
N PHE A 44 -10.80 4.26 12.97
CA PHE A 44 -9.42 3.91 12.72
C PHE A 44 -9.37 2.71 11.78
N MET A 45 -8.62 2.88 10.69
CA MET A 45 -8.26 1.79 9.83
C MET A 45 -6.76 1.70 9.86
N GLU A 46 -6.27 0.58 10.37
CA GLU A 46 -4.86 0.27 10.35
C GLU A 46 -4.36 0.45 8.91
N LEU A 47 -3.17 1.00 8.78
CA LEU A 47 -2.44 0.90 7.54
C LEU A 47 -2.18 -0.60 7.34
N ASN A 48 -3.11 -1.29 6.68
CA ASN A 48 -2.79 -2.47 5.91
C ASN A 48 -1.87 -1.94 4.81
N GLU A 49 -0.59 -1.82 5.13
CA GLU A 49 0.42 -2.27 4.22
C GLU A 49 0.07 -3.75 3.99
N GLU A 50 -0.88 -4.02 3.08
CA GLU A 50 -0.61 -5.09 2.13
C GLU A 50 0.74 -4.68 1.57
N THR A 51 1.74 -5.27 2.19
CA THR A 51 3.13 -5.06 1.92
C THR A 51 3.27 -5.42 0.45
N ASP A 52 3.38 -4.39 -0.38
CA ASP A 52 4.00 -4.42 -1.71
C ASP A 52 5.46 -5.00 -1.65
N GLU A 53 5.87 -5.60 -0.52
CA GLU A 53 7.08 -6.40 -0.32
C GLU A 53 7.12 -7.64 -1.22
N ASP A 54 5.98 -8.05 -1.78
CA ASP A 54 5.89 -9.16 -2.73
C ASP A 54 5.66 -8.71 -4.19
N GLU A 55 5.86 -7.41 -4.52
CA GLU A 55 5.81 -6.98 -5.92
C GLU A 55 7.12 -7.33 -6.66
N PHE A 56 7.09 -8.49 -7.31
CA PHE A 56 8.15 -8.93 -8.22
C PHE A 56 7.83 -8.60 -9.68
N TYR A 57 8.88 -8.19 -10.40
CA TYR A 57 8.85 -7.87 -11.82
C TYR A 57 9.78 -8.83 -12.56
N TRP A 58 9.33 -9.33 -13.72
CA TRP A 58 10.21 -10.02 -14.65
C TRP A 58 10.93 -9.00 -15.53
N CYS A 59 12.26 -8.98 -15.45
CA CYS A 59 13.09 -8.19 -16.34
C CYS A 59 13.47 -9.00 -17.57
N SER A 60 12.97 -8.63 -18.75
CA SER A 60 13.24 -9.37 -20.00
C SER A 60 14.71 -9.26 -20.45
N ASP A 61 15.34 -8.11 -20.22
CA ASP A 61 16.72 -7.87 -20.66
C ASP A 61 17.73 -8.62 -19.79
N CYS A 62 17.52 -8.62 -18.47
CA CYS A 62 18.34 -9.38 -17.52
C CYS A 62 17.91 -10.85 -17.37
N ARG A 63 16.76 -11.23 -17.93
CA ARG A 63 16.13 -12.57 -17.82
C ARG A 63 16.04 -13.06 -16.37
N THR A 64 15.64 -12.18 -15.46
CA THR A 64 15.55 -12.46 -14.02
C THR A 64 14.34 -11.79 -13.40
N MET A 65 13.86 -12.36 -12.29
CA MET A 65 12.90 -11.70 -11.42
C MET A 65 13.63 -10.69 -10.53
N ILE A 66 13.01 -9.54 -10.32
CA ILE A 66 13.51 -8.47 -9.47
C ILE A 66 12.39 -7.96 -8.56
N HIS A 67 12.72 -7.69 -7.31
CA HIS A 67 11.81 -7.01 -6.40
C HIS A 67 11.66 -5.53 -6.79
N LYS A 68 10.53 -4.89 -6.45
CA LYS A 68 10.23 -3.48 -6.70
C LYS A 68 11.35 -2.52 -6.27
N SER A 69 12.07 -2.84 -5.20
CA SER A 69 13.20 -2.03 -4.73
C SER A 69 14.36 -1.92 -5.72
N LEU A 70 14.47 -2.85 -6.67
CA LEU A 70 15.53 -2.89 -7.70
C LEU A 70 15.13 -2.19 -9.00
N LEU A 71 13.90 -1.67 -9.12
CA LEU A 71 13.45 -0.92 -10.30
C LEU A 71 14.38 0.24 -10.70
N PRO A 72 14.95 1.04 -9.77
CA PRO A 72 15.87 2.12 -10.14
C PRO A 72 17.14 1.63 -10.84
N LEU A 73 17.62 0.42 -10.53
CA LEU A 73 18.80 -0.19 -11.16
C LEU A 73 18.50 -0.78 -12.54
N HIS A 74 17.23 -1.05 -12.83
CA HIS A 74 16.74 -1.58 -14.10
C HIS A 74 16.06 -0.49 -14.95
N LYS A 75 16.45 0.77 -14.76
CA LYS A 75 15.89 1.90 -15.50
C LYS A 75 16.18 1.76 -16.99
N GLY A 76 15.12 1.71 -17.79
CA GLY A 76 15.19 1.53 -19.24
C GLY A 76 15.15 0.07 -19.70
N HIS A 77 15.09 -0.88 -18.78
CA HIS A 77 14.85 -2.28 -19.12
C HIS A 77 13.36 -2.56 -19.36
N LYS A 78 13.06 -3.61 -20.12
CA LYS A 78 11.70 -4.11 -20.34
C LYS A 78 11.26 -4.95 -19.14
N LEU A 79 10.52 -4.29 -18.25
CA LEU A 79 9.98 -4.86 -17.02
C LEU A 79 8.50 -5.20 -17.19
N VAL A 80 8.12 -6.41 -16.79
CA VAL A 80 6.73 -6.89 -16.82
C VAL A 80 6.35 -7.27 -15.39
N LYS A 81 5.25 -6.73 -14.86
CA LYS A 81 4.73 -7.15 -13.55
C LYS A 81 4.32 -8.62 -13.65
N VAL A 82 4.86 -9.47 -12.78
CA VAL A 82 4.47 -10.88 -12.77
C VAL A 82 3.06 -10.95 -12.18
N PRO A 83 2.09 -11.63 -12.83
CA PRO A 83 0.81 -11.88 -12.19
C PRO A 83 1.07 -12.70 -10.94
N TYR A 84 0.69 -12.14 -9.79
CA TYR A 84 0.66 -12.89 -8.53
C TYR A 84 -0.41 -13.97 -8.68
N ILE A 85 0.01 -15.23 -8.68
CA ILE A 85 -0.91 -16.37 -8.57
C ILE A 85 -0.96 -16.67 -7.08
N ASP A 86 -2.08 -16.31 -6.46
CA ASP A 86 -2.40 -16.65 -5.08
C ASP A 86 -2.36 -18.18 -4.93
N GLU A 87 -1.56 -18.69 -3.98
CA GLU A 87 -1.36 -20.13 -3.77
C GLU A 87 -2.65 -20.85 -3.31
N GLU A 88 -3.66 -20.13 -2.79
CA GLU A 88 -5.00 -20.70 -2.51
C GLU A 88 -5.89 -20.71 -3.77
N SER A 89 -5.55 -19.94 -4.80
CA SER A 89 -6.26 -19.90 -6.09
C SER A 89 -5.77 -20.98 -7.06
N HIS A 90 -5.92 -22.25 -6.71
CA HIS A 90 -5.82 -23.37 -7.67
C HIS A 90 -6.98 -23.36 -8.70
N GLN A 91 -7.18 -22.26 -9.44
CA GLN A 91 -8.05 -22.27 -10.62
C GLN A 91 -7.26 -22.75 -11.81
N GLU A 92 -7.30 -24.07 -12.04
CA GLU A 92 -6.93 -24.68 -13.31
C GLU A 92 -7.74 -24.05 -14.43
N THR A 93 -7.10 -23.22 -15.25
CA THR A 93 -7.71 -22.71 -16.48
C THR A 93 -7.33 -23.64 -17.62
N TYR A 94 -8.25 -24.55 -17.95
CA TYR A 94 -8.17 -25.32 -19.19
C TYR A 94 -8.44 -24.38 -20.36
N VAL A 95 -7.46 -24.22 -21.24
CA VAL A 95 -7.69 -23.63 -22.57
C VAL A 95 -8.56 -24.62 -23.33
N ALA A 96 -9.81 -24.25 -23.61
CA ALA A 96 -10.63 -24.97 -24.57
C ALA A 96 -10.11 -24.65 -25.99
N ASP A 97 -9.90 -25.70 -26.78
CA ASP A 97 -9.42 -25.70 -28.18
C ASP A 97 -10.10 -24.67 -29.09
#